data_AF-A0A9W3H7T2-F1
#
_entry.id   AF-A0A9W3H7T2-F1
#
_cell.length_a   1.000
_cell.length_b   1.000
_cell.length_c   1.000
_cell.angle_alpha   90.00
_cell.angle_beta   90.00
_cell.angle_gamma   90.00
#
_symmetry.space_group_name_H-M   'P 1'
#
loop_
_entity.id
_entity.type
_entity.pdbx_description
1 polymer ?
#
loop_
_entity_poly.entity_id
_entity_poly.type
_entity_poly.pdbx_seq_one_letter_code
_entity_poly.pdbx_strand_id
1 'polypeptide(L)'
;MAEKLLIRALQGGKSTKIVTLNGKKMTKMPSVLGNLPGLKTLRLQNNLIPYVCPEISALTQFQNLKLREFYCEGNPLFLKKPVHAVKQEDIWSLQEITSRFIMNQLAEKNHFLTRAIEWYPQVRSMISQGRKCAICGRSFLTIWLECVEFFPPSKNWKISRNLQLVPLRILICSYKCFDQRGPNLFGIAQV
;
A
#
# COMPACT_ATOMS: atom_id res chain seq x y z
N MET A 1 21.79 8.07 -2.14
CA MET A 1 21.67 9.06 -1.04
C MET A 1 20.39 8.88 -0.21
N ALA A 2 19.21 8.67 -0.82
CA ALA A 2 17.96 8.42 -0.10
C ALA A 2 17.98 7.13 0.76
N GLU A 3 18.54 6.05 0.23
CA GLU A 3 18.65 4.76 0.95
C GLU A 3 19.42 4.88 2.26
N LYS A 4 20.55 5.60 2.29
CA LYS A 4 21.34 5.82 3.51
C LYS A 4 20.53 6.55 4.60
N LEU A 5 19.65 7.48 4.20
CA LEU A 5 18.77 8.19 5.13
C LEU A 5 17.66 7.26 5.65
N LEU A 6 17.11 6.40 4.79
CA LEU A 6 16.12 5.39 5.18
C LEU A 6 16.71 4.34 6.13
N ILE A 7 17.92 3.85 5.87
CA ILE A 7 18.61 2.90 6.76
C ILE A 7 18.78 3.51 8.15
N ARG A 8 19.25 4.76 8.23
CA ARG A 8 19.37 5.48 9.52
C ARG A 8 18.02 5.68 10.21
N ALA A 9 16.99 6.03 9.46
CA ALA A 9 15.64 6.17 9.99
C ALA A 9 15.11 4.85 10.58
N LEU A 10 15.35 3.73 9.90
CA LEU A 10 14.96 2.39 10.36
C LEU A 10 15.75 1.96 11.59
N GLN A 11 17.06 2.26 11.66
CA GLN A 11 17.87 2.01 12.86
C GLN A 11 17.34 2.75 14.10
N GLY A 12 16.81 3.97 13.93
CA GLY A 12 16.16 4.70 15.03
C GLY A 12 14.79 4.12 15.44
N GLY A 13 14.08 3.43 14.54
CA GLY A 13 12.82 2.74 14.85
C GLY A 13 11.77 3.66 15.52
N LYS A 14 11.47 3.41 16.81
CA LYS A 14 10.48 4.20 17.60
C LYS A 14 10.94 5.64 17.87
N SER A 15 12.24 5.90 17.91
CA SER A 15 12.78 7.25 18.17
C SER A 15 12.70 8.15 16.94
N THR A 16 12.69 7.56 15.75
CA THR A 16 12.55 8.31 14.49
C THR A 16 11.17 8.96 14.39
N LYS A 17 11.13 10.27 14.64
CA LYS A 17 9.90 11.08 14.53
C LYS A 17 9.78 11.82 13.20
N ILE A 18 10.92 12.13 12.57
CA ILE A 18 10.99 12.99 11.38
C ILE A 18 11.82 12.26 10.33
N VAL A 19 11.28 12.15 9.11
CA VAL A 19 12.02 11.66 7.94
C VAL A 19 11.95 12.71 6.84
N THR A 20 13.12 13.08 6.33
CA THR A 20 13.27 14.08 5.26
C THR A 20 14.01 13.46 4.08
N LEU A 21 13.32 13.35 2.95
CA LEU A 21 13.85 12.79 1.69
C LEU A 21 13.63 13.76 0.52
N ASN A 22 13.75 15.05 0.77
CA ASN A 22 13.51 16.08 -0.24
C ASN A 22 14.57 16.06 -1.35
N GLY A 23 14.15 16.32 -2.59
CA GLY A 23 15.08 16.54 -3.70
C GLY A 23 15.90 15.30 -4.10
N LYS A 24 15.37 14.10 -3.88
CA LYS A 24 16.10 12.84 -4.08
C LYS A 24 15.79 12.14 -5.41
N LYS A 25 15.05 12.80 -6.31
CA LYS A 25 14.62 12.26 -7.62
C LYS A 25 13.92 10.89 -7.49
N MET A 26 13.25 10.66 -6.36
CA MET A 26 12.61 9.37 -6.09
C MET A 26 11.37 9.21 -6.98
N THR A 27 11.28 8.09 -7.69
CA THR A 27 10.13 7.75 -8.54
C THR A 27 9.08 6.91 -7.81
N LYS A 28 9.43 6.34 -6.65
CA LYS A 28 8.53 5.56 -5.80
C LYS A 28 8.71 5.97 -4.34
N MET A 29 7.61 5.96 -3.61
CA MET A 29 7.65 6.11 -2.16
C MET A 29 8.10 4.79 -1.49
N PRO A 30 9.06 4.81 -0.56
CA PRO A 30 9.56 3.59 0.09
C PRO A 30 8.50 2.97 1.01
N SER A 31 8.15 1.71 0.78
CA SER A 31 7.21 0.94 1.62
C SER A 31 7.70 0.82 3.07
N VAL A 32 9.02 0.77 3.28
CA VAL A 32 9.65 0.68 4.61
C VAL A 32 9.29 1.82 5.57
N LEU A 33 8.77 2.95 5.06
CA LEU A 33 8.27 4.03 5.91
C LEU A 33 7.12 3.58 6.81
N GLY A 34 6.31 2.60 6.37
CA GLY A 34 5.25 1.99 7.19
C GLY A 34 5.78 1.29 8.45
N ASN A 35 7.06 0.91 8.47
CA ASN A 35 7.71 0.25 9.60
C ASN A 35 8.28 1.22 10.64
N LEU A 36 8.00 2.52 10.54
CA LEU A 36 8.45 3.54 11.49
C LEU A 36 7.30 3.90 12.44
N PRO A 37 7.07 3.14 13.53
CA PRO A 37 5.96 3.36 14.45
C PRO A 37 6.14 4.65 15.26
N GLY A 38 7.25 5.37 15.12
CA GLY A 38 7.47 6.67 15.75
C GLY A 38 7.15 7.86 14.85
N LEU A 39 6.96 7.64 13.55
CA LEU A 39 6.98 8.71 12.56
C LEU A 39 5.81 9.69 12.72
N LYS A 40 6.14 10.97 12.86
CA LYS A 40 5.18 12.09 13.00
C LYS A 40 5.24 13.06 11.82
N THR A 41 6.42 13.24 11.24
CA THR A 41 6.63 14.18 10.13
C THR A 41 7.34 13.49 8.99
N LEU A 42 6.75 13.55 7.80
CA LEU A 42 7.33 13.03 6.58
C LEU A 42 7.43 14.14 5.53
N ARG A 43 8.65 14.36 5.03
CA ARG A 43 8.97 15.36 4.00
C ARG A 43 9.53 14.65 2.77
N LEU A 44 8.79 14.72 1.67
CA LEU A 44 9.10 14.12 0.36
C LEU A 44 9.15 15.16 -0.76
N GLN A 45 9.30 16.44 -0.44
CA GLN A 45 9.21 17.53 -1.41
C GLN A 45 10.21 17.39 -2.57
N ASN A 46 9.82 17.86 -3.75
CA ASN A 46 10.67 17.92 -4.95
C ASN A 46 11.25 16.54 -5.34
N ASN A 47 10.38 15.53 -5.41
CA ASN A 47 10.70 14.22 -5.96
C ASN A 47 9.82 13.94 -7.21
N LEU A 48 9.83 12.71 -7.71
CA LEU A 48 9.09 12.27 -8.89
C LEU A 48 8.06 11.18 -8.51
N ILE A 49 7.52 11.22 -7.30
CA ILE A 49 6.62 10.19 -6.75
C ILE A 49 5.19 10.42 -7.28
N PRO A 50 4.62 9.46 -8.04
CA PRO A 50 3.29 9.63 -8.63
C PRO A 50 2.13 9.25 -7.68
N TYR A 51 2.40 8.43 -6.66
CA TYR A 51 1.40 7.98 -5.69
C TYR A 51 2.07 7.60 -4.36
N VAL A 52 1.28 7.59 -3.30
CA VAL A 52 1.71 7.24 -1.95
C VAL A 52 1.65 5.71 -1.77
N CYS A 53 2.63 5.10 -1.10
CA CYS A 53 2.70 3.64 -0.94
C CYS A 53 1.59 3.09 -0.01
N PRO A 54 1.08 1.86 -0.24
CA PRO A 54 0.03 1.26 0.59
C PRO A 54 0.44 1.12 2.05
N GLU A 55 1.72 0.93 2.35
CA GLU A 55 2.22 0.73 3.72
C GLU A 55 2.15 2.01 4.55
N ILE A 56 2.08 3.19 3.92
CA ILE A 56 1.77 4.41 4.67
C ILE A 56 0.36 4.31 5.26
N SER A 57 -0.53 3.51 4.67
CA SER A 57 -1.87 3.25 5.23
C SER A 57 -1.75 2.69 6.65
N ALA A 58 -0.73 1.90 6.99
CA ALA A 58 -0.51 1.46 8.37
C ALA A 58 -0.20 2.62 9.34
N LEU A 59 0.36 3.73 8.85
CA LEU A 59 0.57 4.96 9.63
C LEU A 59 -0.62 5.91 9.60
N THR A 60 -1.52 5.73 8.62
CA THR A 60 -2.56 6.70 8.23
C THR A 60 -3.99 6.14 8.33
N GLN A 61 -4.20 4.83 8.54
CA GLN A 61 -5.50 4.18 8.72
C GLN A 61 -6.04 4.49 10.12
N PHE A 62 -6.57 5.71 10.23
CA PHE A 62 -7.86 6.13 10.79
C PHE A 62 -8.39 5.61 12.13
N GLN A 63 -7.60 4.93 12.98
CA GLN A 63 -7.94 4.81 14.41
C GLN A 63 -6.77 5.09 15.37
N ASN A 64 -5.51 5.07 14.92
CA ASN A 64 -4.33 5.24 15.78
C ASN A 64 -3.25 6.17 15.17
N LEU A 65 -3.66 7.28 14.57
CA LEU A 65 -2.80 8.20 13.79
C LEU A 65 -1.51 8.62 14.51
N LYS A 66 -0.35 8.38 13.88
CA LYS A 66 0.95 8.90 14.33
C LYS A 66 1.49 10.01 13.44
N LEU A 67 1.19 9.98 12.14
CA LEU A 67 1.62 11.03 11.22
C LEU A 67 0.77 12.30 11.44
N ARG A 68 1.46 13.42 11.68
CA ARG A 68 0.90 14.75 11.93
C ARG A 68 1.19 15.72 10.80
N GLU A 69 2.32 15.54 10.12
CA GLU A 69 2.75 16.43 9.04
C GLU A 69 3.22 15.64 7.83
N PHE A 70 2.67 15.98 6.65
CA PHE A 70 3.01 15.35 5.38
C PHE A 70 3.22 16.40 4.30
N TYR A 71 4.48 16.58 3.92
CA TYR A 71 4.88 17.55 2.90
C TYR A 71 5.37 16.84 1.66
N CYS A 72 4.73 17.08 0.52
CA CYS A 72 4.99 16.34 -0.71
C CYS A 72 4.91 17.23 -1.97
N GLU A 73 5.01 18.55 -1.83
CA GLU A 73 5.01 19.50 -2.94
C GLU A 73 6.08 19.16 -3.99
N GLY A 74 5.81 19.49 -5.25
CA GLY A 74 6.76 19.25 -6.35
C GLY A 74 6.87 17.80 -6.81
N ASN A 75 6.06 16.88 -6.26
CA ASN A 75 5.88 15.54 -6.81
C ASN A 75 4.74 15.53 -7.85
N PRO A 76 4.82 14.67 -8.88
CA PRO A 76 3.75 14.44 -9.84
C PRO A 76 2.64 13.57 -9.23
N LEU A 77 2.17 13.89 -8.01
CA LEU A 77 1.10 13.16 -7.31
C LEU A 77 -0.24 13.18 -8.06
N PHE A 78 -0.27 13.77 -9.26
CA PHE A 78 -1.44 13.88 -10.11
C PHE A 78 -1.00 13.94 -11.57
N LEU A 79 -1.37 12.91 -12.33
CA LEU A 79 -2.02 13.13 -13.60
C LEU A 79 -3.35 12.38 -13.50
N LYS A 80 -4.43 13.08 -13.18
CA LYS A 80 -5.81 12.58 -13.35
C LYS A 80 -6.13 12.52 -14.86
N LYS A 81 -5.31 11.81 -15.62
CA LYS A 81 -5.53 11.54 -17.04
C LYS A 81 -6.04 10.11 -17.13
N PRO A 82 -7.37 9.89 -16.98
CA PRO A 82 -7.92 8.57 -17.16
C PRO A 82 -7.63 8.11 -18.59
N VAL A 83 -7.10 6.90 -18.71
CA VAL A 83 -6.99 6.19 -19.99
C VAL A 83 -7.95 5.02 -19.95
N HIS A 84 -8.54 4.68 -21.08
CA HIS A 84 -9.33 3.46 -21.20
C HIS A 84 -8.37 2.27 -21.25
N ALA A 85 -8.41 1.43 -20.21
CA ALA A 85 -7.68 0.17 -20.18
C ALA A 85 -8.60 -0.97 -20.60
N VAL A 86 -8.07 -1.91 -21.39
CA VAL A 86 -8.78 -3.15 -21.74
C VAL A 86 -8.86 -4.02 -20.47
N LYS A 87 -10.08 -4.45 -20.12
CA LYS A 87 -10.26 -5.42 -19.03
C LYS A 87 -9.71 -6.78 -19.49
N GLN A 88 -8.81 -7.35 -18.71
CA GLN A 88 -8.38 -8.74 -18.92
C GLN A 88 -9.25 -9.64 -18.03
N GLU A 89 -9.79 -10.71 -18.59
CA GLU A 89 -10.42 -11.75 -17.78
C GLU A 89 -9.32 -12.51 -17.03
N ASP A 90 -9.35 -12.42 -15.70
CA ASP A 90 -8.37 -13.08 -14.84
C ASP A 90 -8.72 -14.57 -14.69
N ILE A 91 -8.08 -15.45 -15.45
CA ILE A 91 -8.10 -16.89 -15.17
C ILE A 91 -7.08 -17.17 -14.07
N TRP A 92 -7.55 -17.55 -12.88
CA TRP A 92 -6.67 -17.86 -11.75
C TRP A 92 -5.99 -19.21 -11.93
N SER A 93 -4.68 -19.25 -11.70
CA SER A 93 -3.95 -20.51 -11.61
C SER A 93 -4.46 -21.35 -10.44
N LEU A 94 -4.29 -22.68 -10.51
CA LEU A 94 -4.59 -23.56 -9.37
C LEU A 94 -3.82 -23.13 -8.11
N GLN A 95 -2.59 -22.63 -8.28
CA GLN A 95 -1.79 -22.08 -7.19
C GLN A 95 -2.50 -20.89 -6.54
N GLU A 96 -3.01 -19.94 -7.33
CA GLU A 96 -3.74 -18.78 -6.82
C GLU A 96 -5.03 -19.20 -6.10
N ILE A 97 -5.84 -20.07 -6.72
CA ILE A 97 -7.09 -20.58 -6.14
C ILE A 97 -6.82 -21.26 -4.80
N THR A 98 -5.84 -22.17 -4.77
CA THR A 98 -5.47 -22.93 -3.57
C THR A 98 -4.90 -22.01 -2.48
N SER A 99 -4.06 -21.05 -2.85
CA SER A 99 -3.48 -20.09 -1.91
C SER A 99 -4.56 -19.23 -1.27
N ARG A 100 -5.54 -18.75 -2.06
CA ARG A 100 -6.70 -18.00 -1.55
C ARG A 100 -7.50 -18.81 -0.54
N PHE A 101 -7.80 -20.07 -0.87
CA PHE A 101 -8.51 -20.97 0.02
C PHE A 101 -7.77 -21.14 1.35
N ILE A 102 -6.49 -21.53 1.30
CA ILE A 102 -5.65 -21.74 2.48
C ILE A 102 -5.57 -20.47 3.33
N MET A 103 -5.26 -19.32 2.73
CA MET A 103 -5.12 -18.05 3.46
C MET A 103 -6.41 -17.63 4.15
N ASN A 104 -7.57 -17.81 3.51
CA ASN A 104 -8.86 -17.46 4.12
C ASN A 104 -9.21 -18.43 5.27
N GLN A 105 -8.97 -19.73 5.11
CA GLN A 105 -9.17 -20.70 6.18
C GLN A 105 -8.27 -20.46 7.41
N LEU A 106 -7.02 -20.03 7.18
CA LEU A 106 -6.13 -19.63 8.28
C LEU A 106 -6.62 -18.36 8.98
N ALA A 107 -7.15 -17.38 8.24
CA ALA A 107 -7.74 -16.19 8.82
C ALA A 107 -8.97 -16.53 9.69
N GLU A 108 -9.71 -17.57 9.32
CA GLU A 108 -10.81 -18.16 10.09
C GLU A 108 -10.36 -19.10 11.21
N LYS A 109 -9.05 -19.23 11.45
CA LYS A 109 -8.45 -20.06 12.51
C LYS A 109 -8.75 -21.56 12.38
N ASN A 110 -8.83 -22.09 11.17
CA ASN A 110 -8.97 -23.53 10.94
C ASN A 110 -7.80 -24.31 11.58
N HIS A 111 -8.10 -25.08 12.64
CA HIS A 111 -7.08 -25.77 13.44
C HIS A 111 -6.29 -26.83 12.65
N PHE A 112 -6.95 -27.53 11.72
CA PHE A 112 -6.30 -28.56 10.91
C PHE A 112 -5.26 -27.93 9.98
N LEU A 113 -5.65 -26.91 9.22
CA LEU A 113 -4.74 -26.22 8.29
C LEU A 113 -3.63 -25.47 9.03
N THR A 114 -3.92 -24.90 10.20
CA THR A 114 -2.92 -24.23 11.02
C THR A 114 -1.81 -25.20 11.42
N ARG A 115 -2.16 -26.41 11.89
CA ARG A 115 -1.17 -27.45 12.22
C ARG A 115 -0.47 -28.00 10.98
N ALA A 116 -1.22 -28.26 9.91
CA ALA A 116 -0.67 -28.83 8.68
C ALA A 116 0.43 -27.94 8.08
N ILE A 117 0.21 -26.62 8.05
CA ILE A 117 1.18 -25.66 7.48
C ILE A 117 2.51 -25.61 8.23
N GLU A 118 2.55 -25.97 9.51
CA GLU A 118 3.80 -26.04 10.27
C GLU A 118 4.77 -27.06 9.65
N TRP A 119 4.25 -28.12 9.02
CA TRP A 119 5.02 -29.17 8.35
C TRP A 119 5.49 -28.78 6.94
N TYR A 120 4.95 -27.70 6.36
CA TYR A 120 5.25 -27.26 4.99
C TYR A 120 5.80 -25.83 4.98
N PRO A 121 7.09 -25.63 5.33
CA PRO A 121 7.68 -24.30 5.47
C PRO A 121 7.66 -23.49 4.16
N GLN A 122 7.75 -24.16 3.00
CA GLN A 122 7.65 -23.53 1.69
C GLN A 122 6.26 -22.92 1.46
N VAL A 123 5.20 -23.67 1.77
CA VAL A 123 3.82 -23.18 1.69
C VAL A 123 3.61 -22.02 2.66
N ARG A 124 4.12 -22.15 3.90
CA ARG A 124 4.09 -21.08 4.90
C ARG A 124 4.78 -19.81 4.41
N SER A 125 5.92 -19.93 3.76
CA SER A 125 6.65 -18.81 3.15
C SER A 125 5.82 -18.16 2.05
N MET A 126 5.25 -18.94 1.13
CA MET A 126 4.40 -18.43 0.05
C MET A 126 3.18 -17.67 0.58
N ILE A 127 2.38 -18.27 1.46
CA ILE A 127 1.17 -17.63 1.99
C ILE A 127 1.47 -16.38 2.82
N SER A 128 2.66 -16.29 3.44
CA SER A 128 3.08 -15.08 4.18
C SER A 128 3.27 -13.86 3.28
N GLN A 129 3.47 -14.06 1.98
CA GLN A 129 3.55 -13.00 0.97
C GLN A 129 2.16 -12.55 0.48
N GLY A 130 1.11 -13.24 0.93
CA GLY A 130 -0.27 -12.93 0.61
C GLY A 130 -0.67 -11.51 0.99
N ARG A 131 -1.55 -10.93 0.19
CA ARG A 131 -2.08 -9.57 0.34
C ARG A 131 -3.58 -9.63 0.56
N LYS A 132 -4.15 -8.57 1.15
CA LYS A 132 -5.60 -8.43 1.32
C LYS A 132 -6.18 -7.46 0.30
N CYS A 133 -7.33 -7.82 -0.25
CA CYS A 133 -8.06 -6.96 -1.17
C CYS A 133 -8.67 -5.77 -0.42
N ALA A 134 -8.44 -4.56 -0.91
CA ALA A 134 -9.03 -3.34 -0.33
C ALA A 134 -10.57 -3.28 -0.44
N ILE A 135 -11.18 -4.07 -1.35
CA ILE A 135 -12.63 -4.10 -1.57
C ILE A 135 -13.30 -5.22 -0.78
N CYS A 136 -12.94 -6.48 -1.05
CA CYS A 136 -13.62 -7.62 -0.44
C CYS A 136 -12.97 -8.12 0.86
N GLY A 137 -11.81 -7.59 1.25
CA GLY A 137 -11.07 -8.02 2.44
C GLY A 137 -10.39 -9.40 2.37
N ARG A 138 -10.70 -10.21 1.34
CA ARG A 138 -10.15 -11.56 1.15
C ARG A 138 -8.68 -11.52 0.73
N SER A 139 -7.96 -12.57 1.07
CA SER A 139 -6.53 -12.72 0.73
C SER A 139 -6.33 -13.17 -0.72
N PHE A 140 -5.22 -12.79 -1.34
CA PHE A 140 -4.76 -13.18 -2.67
C PHE A 140 -3.22 -13.21 -2.74
N LEU A 141 -2.64 -13.91 -3.71
CA LEU A 141 -1.19 -14.12 -3.77
C LEU A 141 -0.53 -13.42 -4.97
N THR A 142 -0.91 -13.79 -6.19
CA THR A 142 -0.18 -13.49 -7.44
C THR A 142 -0.94 -12.59 -8.41
N ILE A 143 -2.27 -12.60 -8.38
CA ILE A 143 -3.11 -11.82 -9.31
C ILE A 143 -3.74 -10.65 -8.57
N TRP A 144 -3.40 -9.45 -9.00
CA TRP A 144 -3.95 -8.22 -8.45
C TRP A 144 -3.97 -7.09 -9.47
N LEU A 145 -4.89 -6.16 -9.25
CA LEU A 145 -4.84 -4.86 -9.90
C LEU A 145 -4.26 -3.86 -8.93
N GLU A 146 -3.33 -3.07 -9.44
CA GLU A 146 -2.85 -1.90 -8.73
C GLU A 146 -3.81 -0.75 -8.97
N CYS A 147 -4.23 -0.10 -7.90
CA CYS A 147 -5.18 1.00 -7.96
C CYS A 147 -4.69 2.17 -7.10
N VAL A 148 -5.26 3.34 -7.33
CA VAL A 148 -5.12 4.52 -6.49
C VAL A 148 -6.49 4.92 -5.98
N GLU A 149 -6.60 5.06 -4.67
CA GLU A 149 -7.75 5.66 -4.01
C GLU A 149 -7.40 7.07 -3.53
N PHE A 150 -8.25 8.03 -3.84
CA PHE A 150 -8.08 9.42 -3.41
C PHE A 150 -8.92 9.70 -2.17
N PHE A 151 -8.28 10.09 -1.07
CA PHE A 151 -8.98 10.47 0.15
C PHE A 151 -8.66 11.89 0.61
N PRO A 152 -9.61 12.56 1.30
CA PRO A 152 -9.31 13.80 1.96
C PRO A 152 -8.28 13.56 3.09
N PRO A 153 -7.29 14.44 3.25
CA PRO A 153 -6.38 14.40 4.39
C PRO A 153 -7.14 14.60 5.71
N SER A 154 -6.63 14.00 6.79
CA SER A 154 -7.24 14.16 8.11
C SER A 154 -7.21 15.62 8.57
N LYS A 155 -8.27 16.08 9.25
CA LYS A 155 -8.41 17.47 9.75
C LYS A 155 -7.24 17.92 10.63
N ASN A 156 -6.55 16.99 11.28
CA ASN A 156 -5.46 17.27 12.20
C ASN A 156 -4.07 17.32 11.53
N TRP A 157 -3.99 17.11 10.21
CA TRP A 157 -2.71 17.13 9.51
C TRP A 157 -2.28 18.55 9.13
N LYS A 158 -1.02 18.86 9.39
CA LYS A 158 -0.34 19.95 8.68
C LYS A 158 0.14 19.41 7.34
N ILE A 159 -0.61 19.74 6.30
CA ILE A 159 -0.34 19.33 4.92
C ILE A 159 0.17 20.49 4.08
N SER A 160 0.79 20.12 2.97
CA SER A 160 1.03 21.01 1.84
C SER A 160 -0.23 21.78 1.43
N ARG A 161 -0.13 23.10 1.23
CA ARG A 161 -1.30 23.97 0.91
C ARG A 161 -2.08 23.52 -0.34
N ASN A 162 -1.43 22.85 -1.28
CA ASN A 162 -2.02 22.43 -2.55
C ASN A 162 -2.53 20.98 -2.55
N LEU A 163 -2.39 20.25 -1.43
CA LEU A 163 -2.77 18.84 -1.34
C LEU A 163 -4.23 18.70 -0.89
N GLN A 164 -5.15 18.69 -1.85
CA GLN A 164 -6.59 18.52 -1.56
C GLN A 164 -6.98 17.07 -1.28
N LEU A 165 -6.38 16.14 -2.01
CA LEU A 165 -6.60 14.70 -1.88
C LEU A 165 -5.24 13.99 -1.81
N VAL A 166 -5.17 12.90 -1.08
CA VAL A 166 -3.97 12.06 -1.01
C VAL A 166 -4.20 10.82 -1.88
N PRO A 167 -3.38 10.60 -2.92
CA PRO A 167 -3.48 9.40 -3.77
C PRO A 167 -2.78 8.21 -3.11
N LEU A 168 -3.54 7.31 -2.48
CA LEU A 168 -2.98 6.08 -1.91
C LEU A 168 -3.05 4.94 -2.89
N ARG A 169 -1.90 4.33 -3.15
CA ARG A 169 -1.85 3.06 -3.86
C ARG A 169 -2.46 1.97 -2.99
N ILE A 170 -3.39 1.21 -3.56
CA ILE A 170 -4.05 0.07 -2.94
C ILE A 170 -4.03 -1.11 -3.92
N LEU A 171 -4.33 -2.30 -3.40
CA LEU A 171 -4.33 -3.53 -4.19
C LEU A 171 -5.68 -4.21 -4.09
N ILE A 172 -6.18 -4.69 -5.23
CA ILE A 172 -7.44 -5.40 -5.33
C ILE A 172 -7.25 -6.72 -6.06
N CYS A 173 -8.08 -7.72 -5.75
CA CYS A 173 -7.78 -9.10 -6.11
C CYS A 173 -8.35 -9.56 -7.46
N SER A 174 -9.12 -8.71 -8.16
CA SER A 174 -9.75 -9.00 -9.47
C SER A 174 -10.47 -7.79 -10.03
N TYR A 175 -10.76 -7.81 -11.34
CA TYR A 175 -11.70 -6.87 -11.98
C TYR A 175 -13.12 -6.94 -11.41
N LYS A 176 -13.57 -8.11 -10.94
CA LYS A 176 -14.88 -8.24 -10.25
C LYS A 176 -14.94 -7.34 -9.01
N CYS A 177 -13.87 -7.28 -8.22
CA CYS A 177 -13.77 -6.34 -7.10
C CYS A 177 -13.62 -4.89 -7.58
N PHE A 178 -12.88 -4.66 -8.67
CA PHE A 178 -12.73 -3.33 -9.26
C PHE A 178 -14.06 -2.72 -9.71
N ASP A 179 -14.97 -3.54 -10.25
CA ASP A 179 -16.29 -3.07 -10.70
C ASP A 179 -17.24 -2.73 -9.54
N GLN A 180 -16.89 -3.13 -8.31
CA GLN A 180 -17.62 -2.79 -7.08
C GLN A 180 -16.99 -1.60 -6.33
N ARG A 181 -16.04 -0.89 -6.94
CA ARG A 181 -15.30 0.20 -6.31
C ARG A 181 -16.14 1.47 -6.09
N GLY A 182 -15.69 2.30 -5.14
CA GLY A 182 -16.19 3.67 -4.98
C GLY A 182 -15.70 4.65 -6.06
N PRO A 183 -16.32 5.84 -6.16
CA PRO A 183 -16.02 6.82 -7.23
C PRO A 183 -14.60 7.40 -7.19
N ASN A 184 -13.92 7.30 -6.05
CA ASN A 184 -12.58 7.84 -5.84
C ASN A 184 -11.45 6.83 -6.12
N LEU A 185 -11.77 5.65 -6.65
CA LEU A 185 -10.82 4.58 -6.90
C LEU A 185 -10.60 4.38 -8.40
N PHE A 186 -9.33 4.40 -8.82
CA PHE A 186 -8.91 4.28 -10.21
C PHE A 186 -7.83 3.21 -10.36
N GLY A 187 -7.86 2.45 -11.47
CA GLY A 187 -6.81 1.49 -11.80
C GLY A 187 -5.55 2.19 -12.30
N ILE A 188 -4.37 1.68 -11.95
CA ILE A 188 -3.10 2.10 -12.54
C ILE A 188 -2.89 1.27 -13.80
N ALA A 189 -2.93 1.92 -14.96
CA ALA A 189 -2.51 1.32 -16.22
C ALA A 189 -1.07 1.74 -16.53
N GLN A 190 -0.24 0.81 -16.98
CA GLN A 190 1.01 1.17 -17.65
C GLN A 190 0.65 1.57 -19.08
N VAL A 191 0.89 2.84 -19.41
CA VAL A 191 0.78 3.38 -20.78
C VAL A 191 2.17 3.34 -21.41
#